data_AF-A0A5K0UTY1-F1
#
_entry.id   AF-A0A5K0UTY1-F1
#
_cell.length_a   1.000
_cell.length_b   1.000
_cell.length_c   1.000
_cell.angle_alpha   90.00
_cell.angle_beta   90.00
_cell.angle_gamma   90.00
#
_symmetry.space_group_name_H-M   'P 1'
#
loop_
_entity.id
_entity.type
_entity.pdbx_description
1 polymer ?
#
loop_
_entity_poly.entity_id
_entity_poly.type
_entity_poly.pdbx_seq_one_letter_code
_entity_poly.pdbx_strand_id
1 'polypeptide(L)'
;CCFPPHLAAHTCKNNYEHAEYGTALTWDDALRSSTQNFQHKSYNLFTCNCHSFVANCLNRFSYGGTMRWNIVNLAVLILFKGKWVNHGAVVRSFLPFIVVLCAGIIVAGWPTVIGLASFSLLLIGWFVFVSYFAKNLIEV
;
A
#
# COMPACT_ATOMS: atom_id res chain seq x y z
N CYS A 1 -19.19 -6.72 -1.43
CA CYS A 1 -18.21 -7.58 -2.14
C CYS A 1 -17.98 -8.82 -1.30
N CYS A 2 -18.83 -9.83 -1.43
CA CYS A 2 -18.55 -11.18 -0.95
C CYS A 2 -18.56 -12.04 -2.22
N PHE A 3 -17.58 -12.92 -2.40
CA PHE A 3 -17.59 -13.80 -3.56
C PHE A 3 -18.90 -14.58 -3.56
N PRO A 4 -19.61 -14.67 -4.70
CA PRO A 4 -20.73 -15.58 -4.78
C PRO A 4 -20.20 -17.00 -4.53
N PRO A 5 -20.97 -17.87 -3.86
CA PRO A 5 -20.56 -19.25 -3.60
C PRO A 5 -20.27 -20.04 -4.89
N HIS A 6 -20.65 -19.48 -6.05
CA HIS A 6 -20.38 -20.02 -7.37
C HIS A 6 -19.43 -19.11 -8.16
N LEU A 7 -18.22 -19.60 -8.48
CA LEU A 7 -17.21 -18.86 -9.25
C LEU A 7 -17.72 -18.40 -10.63
N ALA A 8 -18.72 -19.05 -11.23
CA ALA A 8 -19.25 -18.61 -12.53
C ALA A 8 -20.16 -17.36 -12.45
N ALA A 9 -20.63 -16.99 -11.25
CA ALA A 9 -21.41 -15.75 -11.03
C ALA A 9 -20.51 -14.52 -10.78
N HIS A 10 -19.19 -14.72 -10.76
CA HIS A 10 -18.20 -13.69 -10.50
C HIS A 10 -17.90 -12.89 -11.78
N THR A 11 -18.04 -11.57 -11.68
CA THR A 11 -17.75 -10.61 -12.75
C THR A 11 -16.34 -10.03 -12.53
N CYS A 12 -15.29 -10.85 -12.59
CA CYS A 12 -13.94 -10.31 -12.71
C CYS A 12 -13.50 -10.35 -14.17
N LYS A 13 -12.78 -9.30 -14.56
CA LYS A 13 -12.19 -9.16 -15.88
C LYS A 13 -11.17 -10.27 -16.20
N ASN A 14 -10.60 -10.91 -15.17
CA ASN A 14 -9.47 -11.85 -15.26
C ASN A 14 -9.75 -13.17 -14.53
N ASN A 15 -10.74 -13.95 -14.99
CA ASN A 15 -11.12 -15.23 -14.37
C ASN A 15 -9.98 -16.26 -14.23
N TYR A 16 -8.94 -16.20 -15.08
CA TYR A 16 -7.80 -17.12 -15.06
C TYR A 16 -6.72 -16.72 -14.03
N GLU A 17 -6.47 -15.41 -13.83
CA GLU A 17 -5.48 -14.92 -12.85
C GLU A 17 -5.90 -15.22 -11.40
N HIS A 18 -7.20 -15.38 -11.18
CA HIS A 18 -7.78 -15.79 -9.90
C HIS A 18 -7.31 -17.16 -9.43
N ALA A 19 -7.11 -18.11 -10.35
CA ALA A 19 -6.60 -19.45 -10.02
C ALA A 19 -5.13 -19.41 -9.55
N GLU A 20 -4.35 -18.42 -9.99
CA GLU A 20 -2.91 -18.31 -9.73
C GLU A 20 -2.60 -17.63 -8.38
N TYR A 21 -3.36 -16.57 -8.03
CA TYR A 21 -3.19 -15.88 -6.74
C TYR A 21 -3.89 -16.59 -5.56
N GLY A 22 -4.76 -17.55 -5.84
CA GLY A 22 -5.61 -18.25 -4.87
C GLY A 22 -6.88 -17.46 -4.57
N THR A 23 -8.02 -17.99 -5.01
CA THR A 23 -9.33 -17.38 -4.80
C THR A 23 -9.75 -17.56 -3.33
N ALA A 24 -9.75 -16.47 -2.58
CA ALA A 24 -10.37 -16.50 -1.26
C ALA A 24 -11.89 -16.43 -1.40
N LEU A 25 -12.59 -17.42 -0.87
CA LEU A 25 -14.06 -17.47 -0.92
C LEU A 25 -14.71 -16.43 0.02
N THR A 26 -13.99 -16.04 1.08
CA THR A 26 -14.44 -15.06 2.07
C THR A 26 -13.35 -14.05 2.39
N TRP A 27 -13.74 -12.94 3.03
CA TRP A 27 -12.78 -11.96 3.55
C TRP A 27 -11.81 -12.58 4.56
N ASP A 28 -12.33 -13.42 5.45
CA ASP A 28 -11.53 -14.08 6.48
C ASP A 28 -10.55 -15.08 5.89
N ASP A 29 -10.92 -15.77 4.80
CA ASP A 29 -10.01 -16.70 4.13
C ASP A 29 -8.88 -15.95 3.44
N ALA A 30 -9.14 -14.84 2.74
CA ALA A 30 -8.07 -14.07 2.12
C ALA A 30 -7.16 -13.43 3.16
N LEU A 31 -7.71 -12.90 4.26
CA LEU A 31 -6.90 -12.38 5.35
C LEU A 31 -6.01 -13.48 5.93
N ARG A 32 -6.56 -14.67 6.18
CA ARG A 32 -5.81 -15.83 6.70
C ARG A 32 -4.71 -16.27 5.73
N SER A 33 -5.01 -16.36 4.43
CA SER A 33 -4.03 -16.72 3.40
C SER A 33 -2.93 -15.67 3.26
N SER A 34 -3.26 -14.38 3.29
CA SER A 34 -2.28 -13.31 3.31
C SER A 34 -1.42 -13.36 4.58
N THR A 35 -2.01 -13.61 5.75
CA THR A 35 -1.26 -13.80 6.99
C THR A 35 -0.31 -14.98 6.87
N GLN A 36 -0.76 -16.12 6.34
CA GLN A 36 0.09 -17.28 6.12
C GLN A 36 1.24 -17.00 5.14
N ASN A 37 0.99 -16.16 4.11
CA ASN A 37 2.04 -15.74 3.19
C ASN A 37 3.06 -14.84 3.88
N PHE A 38 2.64 -13.87 4.69
CA PHE A 38 3.53 -12.88 5.28
C PHE A 38 4.14 -13.27 6.64
N GLN A 39 3.58 -14.24 7.37
CA GLN A 39 4.02 -14.60 8.73
C GLN A 39 5.48 -15.07 8.82
N HIS A 40 6.01 -15.64 7.74
CA HIS A 40 7.40 -16.11 7.66
C HIS A 40 8.33 -15.12 6.96
N LYS A 41 7.81 -13.95 6.55
CA LYS A 41 8.58 -12.94 5.82
C LYS A 41 9.07 -11.87 6.78
N SER A 42 10.32 -11.46 6.59
CA SER A 42 10.89 -10.36 7.36
C SER A 42 10.29 -9.03 6.91
N TYR A 43 9.83 -8.23 7.88
CA TYR A 43 9.36 -6.88 7.61
C TYR A 43 10.51 -6.01 7.07
N ASN A 44 10.29 -5.38 5.92
CA ASN A 44 11.20 -4.42 5.33
C ASN A 44 10.41 -3.21 4.83
N LEU A 45 10.76 -2.02 5.32
CA LEU A 45 10.06 -0.78 4.99
C LEU A 45 9.96 -0.52 3.47
N PHE A 46 10.97 -0.92 2.71
CA PHE A 46 11.12 -0.62 1.29
C PHE A 46 10.59 -1.71 0.35
N THR A 47 10.48 -2.96 0.81
CA THR A 47 10.17 -4.11 -0.07
C THR A 47 9.09 -5.06 0.46
N CYS A 48 8.89 -5.15 1.77
CA CYS A 48 7.93 -6.05 2.42
C CYS A 48 7.31 -5.37 3.64
N ASN A 49 6.37 -4.46 3.39
CA ASN A 49 5.79 -3.59 4.42
C ASN A 49 4.28 -3.83 4.59
N CYS A 50 3.64 -3.01 5.43
CA CYS A 50 2.19 -3.13 5.66
C CYS A 50 1.35 -2.89 4.40
N HIS A 51 1.80 -2.06 3.46
CA HIS A 51 1.10 -1.82 2.20
C HIS A 51 1.24 -3.01 1.24
N SER A 52 2.38 -3.71 1.25
CA SER A 52 2.54 -5.00 0.56
C SER A 52 1.49 -6.00 1.02
N PHE A 53 1.32 -6.14 2.34
CA PHE A 53 0.33 -7.04 2.93
C PHE A 53 -1.11 -6.67 2.52
N VAL A 54 -1.47 -5.38 2.62
CA VAL A 54 -2.82 -4.92 2.25
C VAL A 54 -3.05 -5.09 0.75
N ALA A 55 -2.08 -4.79 -0.10
CA ALA A 55 -2.21 -4.99 -1.54
C ALA A 55 -2.37 -6.48 -1.89
N ASN A 56 -1.68 -7.39 -1.20
CA ASN A 56 -1.90 -8.83 -1.33
C ASN A 56 -3.32 -9.24 -0.95
N CYS A 57 -3.84 -8.72 0.17
CA CYS A 57 -5.22 -8.97 0.57
C CYS A 57 -6.21 -8.46 -0.50
N LEU A 58 -6.04 -7.22 -0.97
CA LEU A 58 -6.90 -6.61 -1.99
C LEU A 58 -6.88 -7.36 -3.33
N ASN A 59 -5.71 -7.89 -3.71
CA ASN A 59 -5.59 -8.79 -4.84
C ASN A 59 -6.39 -10.07 -4.59
N ARG A 60 -6.19 -10.77 -3.46
CA ARG A 60 -6.98 -11.99 -3.16
C ARG A 60 -8.49 -11.75 -3.08
N PHE A 61 -8.93 -10.56 -2.66
CA PHE A 61 -10.35 -10.16 -2.66
C PHE A 61 -10.89 -9.79 -4.05
N SER A 62 -10.02 -9.59 -5.04
CA SER A 62 -10.34 -8.89 -6.29
C SER A 62 -11.09 -7.58 -6.05
N TYR A 63 -10.59 -6.79 -5.10
CA TYR A 63 -11.26 -5.55 -4.72
C TYR A 63 -11.36 -4.60 -5.91
N GLY A 64 -12.57 -4.14 -6.22
CA GLY A 64 -12.84 -3.34 -7.42
C GLY A 64 -12.77 -4.12 -8.75
N GLY A 65 -12.83 -5.46 -8.71
CA GLY A 65 -12.82 -6.33 -9.89
C GLY A 65 -11.45 -6.47 -10.56
N THR A 66 -10.37 -6.15 -9.86
CA THR A 66 -8.99 -6.16 -10.36
C THR A 66 -8.04 -6.85 -9.38
N MET A 67 -6.99 -7.47 -9.91
CA MET A 67 -5.89 -8.13 -9.17
C MET A 67 -4.57 -7.36 -9.31
N ARG A 68 -4.66 -6.07 -9.65
CA ARG A 68 -3.50 -5.22 -9.97
C ARG A 68 -3.16 -4.23 -8.86
N TRP A 69 -3.55 -4.52 -7.61
CA TRP A 69 -3.15 -3.72 -6.46
C TRP A 69 -1.65 -3.88 -6.23
N ASN A 70 -1.00 -2.77 -5.94
CA ASN A 70 0.40 -2.65 -5.54
C ASN A 70 0.54 -1.54 -4.49
N ILE A 71 1.73 -1.37 -3.93
CA ILE A 71 1.96 -0.36 -2.89
C ILE A 71 1.63 1.05 -3.40
N VAL A 72 1.95 1.37 -4.67
CA VAL A 72 1.78 2.70 -5.24
C VAL A 72 0.31 3.06 -5.41
N ASN A 73 -0.49 2.22 -6.07
CA ASN A 73 -1.91 2.52 -6.27
C ASN A 73 -2.71 2.44 -4.97
N LEU A 74 -2.29 1.62 -4.01
CA LEU A 74 -2.83 1.61 -2.66
C LEU A 74 -2.51 2.92 -1.92
N ALA A 75 -1.26 3.38 -1.98
CA ALA A 75 -0.87 4.66 -1.36
C ALA A 75 -1.64 5.84 -1.97
N VAL A 76 -1.80 5.86 -3.30
CA VAL A 76 -2.62 6.85 -4.00
C VAL A 76 -4.08 6.77 -3.56
N LEU A 77 -4.65 5.57 -3.45
CA LEU A 77 -6.02 5.39 -2.96
C LEU A 77 -6.19 5.97 -1.55
N ILE A 78 -5.28 5.65 -0.62
CA ILE A 78 -5.33 6.15 0.76
C ILE A 78 -5.16 7.66 0.79
N LEU A 79 -4.26 8.23 -0.02
CA LEU A 79 -4.02 9.67 -0.07
C LEU A 79 -5.26 10.46 -0.51
N PHE A 80 -6.00 9.98 -1.51
CA PHE A 80 -7.13 10.72 -2.08
C PHE A 80 -8.50 10.31 -1.50
N LYS A 81 -8.64 9.09 -0.97
CA LYS A 81 -9.91 8.56 -0.43
C LYS A 81 -9.88 8.31 1.07
N GLY A 82 -8.73 8.47 1.72
CA GLY A 82 -8.59 8.38 3.17
C GLY A 82 -9.44 9.42 3.88
N LYS A 83 -10.02 9.03 5.01
CA LYS A 83 -10.81 9.91 5.88
C LYS A 83 -10.12 10.03 7.22
N TRP A 84 -10.09 11.26 7.75
CA TRP A 84 -9.61 11.51 9.10
C TRP A 84 -10.63 11.05 10.13
N VAL A 85 -10.14 10.46 11.22
CA VAL A 85 -10.99 10.02 12.33
C VAL A 85 -11.64 11.20 13.04
N ASN A 86 -10.89 12.29 13.23
CA ASN A 86 -11.36 13.58 13.74
C ASN A 86 -10.33 14.69 13.45
N HIS A 87 -10.72 15.96 13.66
CA HIS A 87 -9.83 17.11 13.47
C HIS A 87 -8.56 17.05 14.34
N GLY A 88 -8.66 16.55 15.57
CA GLY A 88 -7.52 16.39 16.47
C GLY A 88 -6.49 15.37 15.97
N ALA A 89 -6.89 14.36 15.20
CA ALA A 89 -5.99 13.41 14.57
C ALA A 89 -5.14 14.09 13.48
N VAL A 90 -5.73 14.99 12.69
CA VAL A 90 -5.01 15.79 11.68
C VAL A 90 -3.87 16.57 12.35
N VAL A 91 -4.19 17.30 13.42
CA VAL A 91 -3.19 18.11 14.14
C VAL A 91 -2.09 17.22 14.71
N ARG A 92 -2.43 16.10 15.37
CA ARG A 92 -1.43 15.18 15.93
C ARG A 92 -0.53 14.55 14.87
N SER A 93 -1.04 14.32 13.66
CA SER A 93 -0.26 13.75 12.55
C SER A 93 0.72 14.74 11.93
N PHE A 94 0.34 16.01 11.77
CA PHE A 94 1.18 17.00 11.07
C PHE A 94 2.01 17.90 11.99
N LEU A 95 1.56 18.15 13.22
CA LEU A 95 2.21 19.10 14.12
C LEU A 95 3.69 18.78 14.40
N PRO A 96 4.09 17.53 14.75
CA PRO A 96 5.50 17.22 14.99
C PRO A 96 6.38 17.48 13.77
N PHE A 97 5.89 17.13 12.58
CA PHE A 97 6.60 17.35 11.31
C PHE A 97 6.75 18.84 11.00
N ILE A 98 5.69 19.64 11.17
CA ILE A 98 5.74 21.10 10.96
C ILE A 98 6.75 21.75 11.90
N VAL A 99 6.76 21.37 13.18
CA VAL A 99 7.72 21.91 14.18
C VAL A 99 9.16 21.61 13.78
N VAL A 100 9.46 20.36 13.40
CA VAL A 100 10.81 19.96 12.97
C VAL A 100 11.22 20.68 11.68
N LEU A 101 10.30 20.82 10.72
CA LEU A 101 10.54 21.54 9.47
C LEU A 101 10.85 23.02 9.72
N CYS A 102 10.05 23.70 10.56
CA CYS A 102 10.30 25.09 10.96
C CYS A 102 11.65 25.24 11.66
N ALA A 103 11.98 24.37 12.61
CA ALA A 103 13.27 24.38 13.30
C ALA A 103 14.43 24.20 12.30
N GLY A 104 14.32 23.24 11.38
CA GLY A 104 15.34 22.99 10.36
C GLY A 104 15.51 24.17 9.38
N ILE A 105 14.44 24.87 9.02
CA ILE A 105 14.51 26.09 8.20
C ILE A 105 15.17 27.23 8.98
N ILE A 106 14.87 27.40 10.28
CA ILE A 106 15.49 28.44 11.11
C ILE A 106 17.01 28.20 11.24
N VAL A 107 17.43 26.95 11.42
CA VAL A 107 18.84 26.59 11.65
C VAL A 107 19.67 26.56 10.36
N ALA A 108 19.12 25.97 9.29
CA ALA A 108 19.89 25.65 8.07
C ALA A 108 19.30 26.25 6.78
N GLY A 109 18.15 26.94 6.85
CA GLY A 109 17.55 27.65 5.72
C GLY A 109 16.98 26.73 4.63
N TRP A 110 17.06 27.19 3.38
CA TRP A 110 16.61 26.47 2.18
C TRP A 110 17.22 25.07 1.97
N PRO A 111 18.50 24.81 2.30
CA PRO A 111 19.07 23.46 2.25
C PRO A 111 18.23 22.37 2.94
N THR A 112 17.56 22.69 4.06
CA THR A 112 16.65 21.75 4.73
C THR A 112 15.50 21.31 3.82
N VAL A 113 14.88 22.27 3.13
CA VAL A 113 13.76 22.03 2.23
C VAL A 113 14.23 21.25 1.00
N ILE A 114 15.37 21.63 0.43
CA ILE A 114 15.96 20.94 -0.74
C ILE A 114 16.29 19.50 -0.37
N GLY A 115 16.97 19.26 0.74
CA GLY A 115 17.33 17.92 1.21
C GLY A 115 16.10 17.04 1.44
N LEU A 116 15.07 17.58 2.10
CA LEU A 116 13.82 16.86 2.33
C LEU A 116 13.09 16.53 1.02
N ALA A 117 13.04 17.48 0.08
CA ALA A 117 12.42 17.28 -1.23
C ALA A 117 13.17 16.23 -2.05
N SER A 118 14.51 16.31 -2.11
CA SER A 118 15.36 15.32 -2.79
C SER A 118 15.20 13.92 -2.19
N PHE A 119 15.23 13.80 -0.86
CA PHE A 119 15.02 12.52 -0.18
C PHE A 119 13.63 11.94 -0.48
N SER A 120 12.58 12.77 -0.42
CA SER A 120 11.21 12.35 -0.73
C SER A 120 11.05 11.90 -2.18
N LEU A 121 11.64 12.62 -3.14
CA LEU A 121 11.63 12.24 -4.56
C LEU A 121 12.35 10.91 -4.81
N LEU A 122 13.50 10.69 -4.18
CA LEU A 122 14.22 9.42 -4.28
C LEU A 122 13.40 8.26 -3.70
N LEU A 123 12.73 8.47 -2.57
CA LEU A 123 11.82 7.48 -1.98
C LEU A 123 10.64 7.15 -2.89
N ILE A 124 9.95 8.16 -3.42
CA ILE A 124 8.84 7.95 -4.36
C ILE A 124 9.34 7.22 -5.61
N GLY A 125 10.47 7.67 -6.15
CA GLY A 125 11.12 7.04 -7.31
C GLY A 125 11.44 5.57 -7.06
N TRP A 126 11.96 5.24 -5.87
CA TRP A 126 12.20 3.85 -5.45
C TRP A 126 10.92 3.02 -5.45
N PHE A 127 9.86 3.48 -4.76
CA PHE A 127 8.60 2.71 -4.69
C PHE A 127 7.95 2.52 -6.06
N VAL A 128 7.99 3.53 -6.93
CA VAL A 128 7.51 3.42 -8.31
C VAL A 128 8.37 2.44 -9.10
N PHE A 129 9.69 2.61 -9.06
CA PHE A 129 10.61 1.73 -9.79
C PHE A 129 10.40 0.27 -9.42
N VAL A 130 10.43 -0.04 -8.13
CA VAL A 130 10.34 -1.43 -7.69
C VAL A 130 8.94 -2.01 -7.95
N SER A 131 7.86 -1.23 -7.76
CA SER A 131 6.48 -1.73 -7.97
C SER A 131 6.16 -2.04 -9.43
N TYR A 132 6.80 -1.37 -10.39
CA TYR A 132 6.49 -1.54 -11.82
C TYR A 132 7.56 -2.30 -12.60
N PHE A 133 8.84 -2.14 -12.24
CA PHE A 133 9.97 -2.69 -12.99
C PHE A 133 10.67 -3.85 -12.27
N ALA A 134 10.58 -3.95 -10.94
CA ALA A 134 11.25 -5.01 -10.18
C ALA A 134 10.25 -5.82 -9.32
N LYS A 135 9.21 -6.35 -9.97
CA LYS A 135 8.14 -7.14 -9.33
C LYS A 135 8.64 -8.33 -8.51
N ASN A 136 9.82 -8.87 -8.81
CA ASN A 136 10.43 -9.96 -8.04
C ASN A 136 10.97 -9.51 -6.66
N LEU A 137 11.09 -8.20 -6.42
CA LEU A 137 11.62 -7.63 -5.18
C LEU A 137 10.54 -7.19 -4.19
N ILE A 138 9.32 -6.92 -4.66
CA ILE A 138 8.18 -6.62 -3.80
C ILE A 138 7.22 -7.78 -3.88
N GLU A 139 6.91 -8.32 -2.71
CA GLU A 139 5.86 -9.30 -2.59
C GLU A 139 4.52 -8.60 -2.45
N VAL A 140 3.67 -8.78 -3.46
CA VAL A 140 2.28 -8.32 -3.48
C VAL A 140 1.39 -9.47 -3.89
#